data_AF-A0A9P8QTB4-F1
#
_entry.id   AF-A0A9P8QTB4-F1
#
_cell.length_a   1.000
_cell.length_b   1.000
_cell.length_c   1.000
_cell.angle_alpha   90.00
_cell.angle_beta   90.00
_cell.angle_gamma   90.00
#
_symmetry.space_group_name_H-M   'P 1'
#
loop_
_entity.id
_entity.type
_entity.pdbx_description
1 polymer ?
#
loop_
_entity_poly.entity_id
_entity_poly.type
_entity_poly.pdbx_seq_one_letter_code
_entity_poly.pdbx_strand_id
1 'polypeptide(L)'
;DELHNTALRGASVFCYVMTWISAIIVTGLVGNFLERFSSRGVDIVYMEVIAVITMVVYLIGMIAPCLPKYGGYLAPLHLIFSYLWLTAFIFAAQDWSHNRCRVSIPRSGLCSRKHAIEAFNFLAL
;
A
#
# COMPACT_ATOMS: atom_id res chain seq x y z
N ASP A 1 -30.69 -7.47 11.78
CA ASP A 1 -29.47 -8.18 11.30
C ASP A 1 -29.10 -7.91 9.85
N GLU A 2 -30.04 -7.90 8.88
CA GLU A 2 -29.69 -7.55 7.49
C GLU A 2 -29.07 -6.15 7.34
N LEU A 3 -29.62 -5.12 7.99
CA LEU A 3 -29.07 -3.77 7.92
C LEU A 3 -27.62 -3.69 8.44
N HIS A 4 -27.29 -4.48 9.46
CA HIS A 4 -25.94 -4.54 10.04
C HIS A 4 -24.95 -5.24 9.08
N ASN A 5 -25.38 -6.32 8.44
CA ASN A 5 -24.59 -7.02 7.43
C ASN A 5 -24.35 -6.15 6.18
N THR A 6 -25.35 -5.39 5.73
CA THR A 6 -25.20 -4.47 4.60
C THR A 6 -24.28 -3.30 4.93
N ALA A 7 -24.35 -2.77 6.16
CA ALA A 7 -23.44 -1.73 6.65
C ALA A 7 -22.00 -2.23 6.76
N LEU A 8 -21.78 -3.45 7.29
CA LEU A 8 -20.45 -4.07 7.34
C LEU A 8 -19.86 -4.33 5.95
N ARG A 9 -20.70 -4.83 5.02
CA ARG A 9 -20.28 -5.02 3.63
C ARG A 9 -19.94 -3.70 2.96
N GLY A 10 -20.73 -2.65 3.18
CA GLY A 10 -20.45 -1.30 2.68
C GLY A 10 -19.15 -0.72 3.24
N ALA A 11 -18.92 -0.84 4.55
CA ALA A 11 -17.71 -0.35 5.21
C ALA A 11 -16.45 -1.10 4.72
N SER A 12 -16.52 -2.43 4.60
CA SER A 12 -15.39 -3.22 4.09
C SER A 12 -15.03 -2.87 2.64
N VAL A 13 -16.02 -2.67 1.76
CA VAL A 13 -15.79 -2.24 0.39
C VAL A 13 -15.15 -0.85 0.35
N PHE A 14 -15.61 0.08 1.20
CA PHE A 14 -15.01 1.41 1.30
C PHE A 14 -13.53 1.36 1.68
N CYS A 15 -13.17 0.57 2.71
CA CYS A 15 -11.78 0.37 3.09
C CYS A 15 -10.96 -0.24 1.95
N TYR A 16 -11.48 -1.26 1.25
CA TYR A 16 -10.79 -1.87 0.11
C TYR A 16 -10.52 -0.88 -1.01
N VAL A 17 -11.47 0.01 -1.30
CA VAL A 17 -11.30 1.07 -2.31
C VAL A 17 -10.24 2.07 -1.88
N MET A 18 -10.21 2.50 -0.62
CA MET A 18 -9.17 3.40 -0.11
C MET A 18 -7.79 2.76 -0.19
N THR A 19 -7.63 1.51 0.25
CA THR A 19 -6.35 0.78 0.16
C THR A 19 -5.91 0.60 -1.30
N TRP A 20 -6.85 0.32 -2.20
CA TRP A 20 -6.55 0.17 -3.63
C TRP A 20 -6.05 1.48 -4.27
N ILE A 21 -6.69 2.62 -3.97
CA ILE A 21 -6.24 3.94 -4.44
C ILE A 21 -4.83 4.25 -3.90
N SER A 22 -4.60 4.01 -2.61
CA SER A 22 -3.27 4.19 -1.99
C SER A 22 -2.20 3.35 -2.68
N ALA A 23 -2.49 2.09 -3.00
CA ALA A 23 -1.56 1.20 -3.70
C ALA A 23 -1.19 1.70 -5.11
N ILE A 24 -2.15 2.25 -5.86
CA ILE A 24 -1.89 2.85 -7.19
C ILE A 24 -0.98 4.07 -7.07
N ILE A 25 -1.23 4.94 -6.09
CA ILE A 25 -0.43 6.14 -5.88
C ILE A 25 1.01 5.77 -5.52
N VAL A 26 1.20 4.79 -4.62
CA VAL A 26 2.52 4.30 -4.20
C VAL A 26 3.27 3.69 -5.38
N THR A 27 2.63 2.81 -6.16
CA THR A 27 3.22 2.21 -7.37
C THR A 27 3.63 3.28 -8.38
N GLY A 28 2.78 4.29 -8.59
CA GLY A 28 3.09 5.40 -9.51
C GLY A 28 4.25 6.26 -9.04
N LEU A 29 4.35 6.55 -7.74
CA LEU A 29 5.47 7.32 -7.18
C LEU A 29 6.77 6.51 -7.23
N VAL A 30 6.75 5.25 -6.79
CA VAL A 30 7.93 4.37 -6.71
C VAL A 30 8.42 4.00 -8.11
N GLY A 31 7.52 3.69 -9.05
CA GLY A 31 7.85 3.47 -10.46
C GLY A 31 8.53 4.68 -11.12
N ASN A 32 8.05 5.90 -10.84
CA ASN A 32 8.69 7.14 -11.32
C ASN A 32 10.11 7.33 -10.77
N PHE A 33 10.36 6.86 -9.54
CA PHE A 33 11.70 6.87 -8.94
C PHE A 33 12.61 5.79 -9.54
N LEU A 34 12.09 4.60 -9.83
CA LEU A 34 12.86 3.48 -10.39
C LEU A 34 13.37 3.77 -11.80
N GLU A 35 12.58 4.45 -12.64
CA GLU A 35 12.98 4.83 -14.00
C GLU A 35 14.09 5.90 -13.99
N ARG A 36 14.06 6.81 -13.01
CA ARG A 36 15.01 7.94 -12.93
C ARG A 36 16.31 7.61 -12.20
N PHE A 37 16.32 6.61 -11.32
CA PHE A 37 17.47 6.31 -10.47
C PHE A 37 17.88 4.84 -10.59
N SER A 38 19.05 4.60 -11.18
CA SER A 38 19.64 3.26 -11.38
C SER A 38 20.06 2.56 -10.06
N SER A 39 20.15 3.30 -8.94
CA SER A 39 20.39 2.70 -7.62
C SER A 39 19.13 2.03 -7.08
N ARG A 40 19.05 0.70 -7.27
CA ARG A 40 18.01 -0.16 -6.72
C ARG A 40 18.25 -0.41 -5.23
N GLY A 41 17.62 0.39 -4.37
CA GLY A 41 17.50 0.09 -2.93
C GLY A 41 16.59 -1.11 -2.71
N VAL A 42 16.98 -2.03 -1.82
CA VAL A 42 16.21 -3.26 -1.51
C VAL A 42 14.85 -2.94 -0.88
N ASP A 43 14.79 -1.85 -0.13
CA ASP A 43 13.62 -1.26 0.50
C ASP A 43 12.63 -0.71 -0.54
N ILE A 44 13.12 -0.02 -1.58
CA ILE A 44 12.29 0.54 -2.65
C ILE A 44 11.66 -0.59 -3.48
N VAL A 45 12.46 -1.61 -3.82
CA VAL A 45 11.96 -2.79 -4.55
C VAL A 45 10.92 -3.54 -3.72
N TYR A 46 11.12 -3.64 -2.41
CA TYR A 46 10.12 -4.24 -1.52
C TYR A 46 8.79 -3.48 -1.56
N MET A 47 8.80 -2.15 -1.42
CA MET A 47 7.58 -1.33 -1.48
C MET A 47 6.83 -1.47 -2.82
N GLU A 48 7.57 -1.46 -3.94
CA GLU A 48 6.98 -1.65 -5.27
C GLU A 48 6.27 -3.02 -5.39
N VAL A 49 6.93 -4.10 -4.96
CA VAL A 49 6.37 -5.45 -5.04
C VAL A 49 5.11 -5.57 -4.19
N ILE A 50 5.12 -5.07 -2.96
CA ILE A 50 3.93 -5.09 -2.09
C ILE A 50 2.79 -4.26 -2.70
N ALA A 51 3.08 -3.08 -3.24
CA ALA A 51 2.08 -2.22 -3.86
C ALA A 51 1.43 -2.87 -5.09
N VAL A 52 2.22 -3.49 -5.98
CA VAL A 52 1.72 -4.19 -7.18
C VAL A 52 0.88 -5.41 -6.82
N ILE A 53 1.33 -6.25 -5.87
CA ILE A 53 0.55 -7.42 -5.43
C ILE A 53 -0.77 -6.95 -4.78
N THR A 54 -0.73 -5.91 -3.93
CA THR A 54 -1.93 -5.33 -3.30
C THR A 54 -2.89 -4.82 -4.38
N MET A 55 -2.40 -4.09 -5.38
CA MET A 55 -3.22 -3.57 -6.47
C MET A 55 -3.99 -4.68 -7.20
N VAL A 56 -3.31 -5.78 -7.57
CA VAL A 56 -3.93 -6.91 -8.27
C VAL A 56 -4.92 -7.66 -7.38
N VAL A 57 -4.54 -7.94 -6.13
CA VAL A 57 -5.38 -8.69 -5.19
C VAL A 57 -6.62 -7.90 -4.81
N TYR A 58 -6.51 -6.60 -4.55
CA TYR A 58 -7.66 -5.76 -4.17
C TYR A 58 -8.56 -5.44 -5.38
N LEU A 59 -8.02 -5.39 -6.60
CA LEU A 59 -8.84 -5.29 -7.81
C LEU A 59 -9.75 -6.51 -7.98
N ILE A 60 -9.22 -7.72 -7.73
CA ILE A 60 -10.02 -8.96 -7.70
C ILE A 60 -10.93 -8.97 -6.46
N GLY A 61 -10.44 -8.48 -5.32
CA GLY A 61 -11.17 -8.36 -4.06
C GLY A 61 -12.40 -7.44 -4.16
N MET A 62 -12.38 -6.40 -5.00
CA MET A 62 -13.55 -5.56 -5.29
C MET A 62 -14.66 -6.30 -6.04
N ILE A 63 -14.33 -7.38 -6.77
CA ILE A 63 -15.30 -8.23 -7.48
C ILE A 63 -15.88 -9.31 -6.54
N ALA A 64 -15.13 -9.71 -5.51
CA ALA A 64 -15.54 -10.72 -4.53
C ALA A 64 -16.87 -10.44 -3.78
N PRO A 65 -17.26 -9.21 -3.39
CA PRO A 65 -18.54 -8.95 -2.71
C PRO A 65 -19.78 -9.24 -3.57
N CYS A 66 -19.64 -9.45 -4.89
CA CYS A 66 -20.73 -9.87 -5.77
C CYS A 66 -21.08 -11.37 -5.67
N LEU A 67 -20.25 -12.17 -5.01
CA LEU A 67 -20.44 -13.62 -4.93
C LEU A 67 -20.91 -14.05 -3.51
N PRO A 68 -22.15 -14.56 -3.35
CA PRO A 68 -22.77 -14.86 -2.05
C PRO A 68 -22.15 -16.07 -1.30
N LYS A 69 -21.08 -16.68 -1.82
CA LYS A 69 -20.39 -17.85 -1.24
C LYS A 69 -18.93 -17.59 -0.82
N TYR A 70 -18.49 -16.33 -0.71
CA TYR A 70 -17.13 -16.03 -0.24
C TYR A 70 -17.04 -16.12 1.29
N GLY A 71 -16.81 -17.34 1.77
CA GLY A 71 -16.68 -17.69 3.19
C GLY A 71 -15.39 -17.17 3.83
N GLY A 72 -15.34 -15.88 4.16
CA GLY A 72 -14.39 -15.31 5.13
C GLY A 72 -12.90 -15.34 4.76
N TYR A 73 -12.50 -15.91 3.62
CA TYR A 73 -11.09 -16.09 3.24
C TYR A 73 -10.35 -14.76 2.99
N LEU A 74 -11.09 -13.67 2.73
CA LEU A 74 -10.54 -12.32 2.58
C LEU A 74 -10.08 -11.72 3.91
N ALA A 75 -10.67 -12.11 5.04
CA ALA A 75 -10.34 -11.56 6.36
C ALA A 75 -8.87 -11.84 6.79
N PRO A 76 -8.35 -13.08 6.73
CA PRO A 76 -6.94 -13.33 7.04
C PRO A 76 -6.00 -12.73 5.99
N LEU A 77 -6.43 -12.65 4.73
CA LEU A 77 -5.64 -12.06 3.65
C LEU A 77 -5.43 -10.55 3.88
N HIS A 78 -6.45 -9.86 4.35
CA HIS A 78 -6.36 -8.45 4.72
C HIS A 78 -5.39 -8.21 5.87
N LEU A 79 -5.40 -9.06 6.91
CA LEU A 79 -4.45 -8.99 8.02
C LEU A 79 -2.99 -9.17 7.58
N ILE A 80 -2.74 -10.13 6.67
CA ILE A 80 -1.42 -10.35 6.11
C ILE A 80 -0.96 -9.08 5.38
N PHE A 81 -1.81 -8.53 4.51
CA PHE A 81 -1.48 -7.30 3.79
C PHE A 81 -1.18 -6.13 4.72
N SER A 82 -2.01 -5.87 5.74
CA SER A 82 -1.74 -4.82 6.72
C SER A 82 -0.35 -5.00 7.38
N TYR A 83 0.07 -6.23 7.68
CA TYR A 83 1.42 -6.48 8.22
C TYR A 83 2.53 -6.19 7.21
N LEU A 84 2.33 -6.54 5.94
CA LEU A 84 3.29 -6.24 4.86
C LEU A 84 3.40 -4.72 4.64
N TRP A 85 2.27 -3.99 4.65
CA TRP A 85 2.25 -2.53 4.58
C TRP A 85 2.92 -1.88 5.79
N LEU A 86 2.71 -2.43 7.00
CA LEU A 86 3.40 -1.97 8.21
C LEU A 86 4.92 -2.11 8.08
N THR A 87 5.43 -3.24 7.56
CA THR A 87 6.88 -3.40 7.34
C THR A 87 7.42 -2.42 6.31
N ALA A 88 6.68 -2.15 5.23
CA ALA A 88 7.02 -1.13 4.24
C ALA A 88 7.06 0.28 4.86
N PHE A 89 6.09 0.60 5.73
CA PHE A 89 6.06 1.85 6.48
C PHE A 89 7.28 1.98 7.41
N ILE A 90 7.64 0.93 8.15
CA ILE A 90 8.79 0.95 9.06
C ILE A 90 10.09 1.20 8.28
N PHE A 91 10.30 0.53 7.15
CA PHE A 91 11.50 0.76 6.33
C PHE A 91 11.53 2.18 5.74
N ALA A 92 10.40 2.70 5.26
CA ALA A 92 10.28 4.08 4.80
C ALA A 92 10.63 5.08 5.91
N ALA A 93 10.08 4.89 7.11
CA ALA A 93 10.33 5.75 8.26
C ALA A 93 11.81 5.70 8.70
N GLN A 94 12.45 4.52 8.68
CA GLN A 94 13.86 4.40 9.07
C GLN A 94 14.81 5.06 8.08
N ASP A 95 14.53 4.96 6.78
CA ASP A 95 15.42 5.48 5.73
C ASP A 95 15.19 6.97 5.45
N TRP A 96 13.98 7.48 5.68
CA TRP A 96 13.59 8.86 5.35
C TRP A 96 13.35 9.76 6.56
N SER A 97 13.43 9.25 7.80
CA SER A 97 13.30 10.08 8.99
C SER A 97 14.46 11.07 9.16
N HIS A 98 14.10 12.29 9.53
CA HIS A 98 15.00 13.38 9.92
C HIS A 98 15.96 13.82 8.79
N ASN A 99 17.21 14.12 9.10
CA ASN A 99 18.22 14.66 8.16
C ASN A 99 18.72 13.65 7.10
N ARG A 100 18.23 12.40 7.13
CA ARG A 100 18.65 11.36 6.18
C ARG A 100 18.02 11.49 4.82
N CYS A 101 16.97 12.29 4.66
CA CYS A 101 16.28 12.44 3.39
C CYS A 101 17.21 12.84 2.20
N ARG A 102 18.30 13.56 2.48
CA ARG A 102 19.32 13.99 1.50
C ARG A 102 20.41 12.93 1.24
N VAL A 103 20.53 11.93 2.11
CA VAL A 103 21.59 10.91 2.10
C VAL A 103 21.06 9.54 1.70
N SER A 104 19.79 9.24 2.01
CA SER A 104 19.11 8.01 1.63
C SER A 104 18.76 7.96 0.15
N ILE A 105 18.81 6.75 -0.40
CA ILE A 105 18.52 6.49 -1.81
C ILE A 105 16.99 6.56 -1.98
N PRO A 106 16.45 7.23 -3.03
CA PRO A 106 17.15 7.98 -4.07
C PRO A 106 17.63 9.34 -3.57
N ARG A 107 18.85 9.73 -3.97
CA ARG A 107 19.57 10.93 -3.52
C ARG A 107 19.02 12.26 -4.08
N SER A 108 17.82 12.23 -4.66
CA SER A 108 17.28 13.27 -5.53
C SER A 108 16.74 14.52 -4.83
N GLY A 109 16.95 14.67 -3.52
CA GLY A 109 16.47 15.83 -2.76
C GLY A 109 14.94 16.00 -2.72
N LEU A 110 14.16 15.02 -3.18
CA LEU A 110 12.69 15.09 -3.25
C LEU A 110 12.04 14.60 -1.95
N CYS A 111 12.35 15.26 -0.82
CA CYS A 111 11.83 14.88 0.51
C CYS A 111 10.31 14.86 0.60
N SER A 112 9.65 15.80 -0.08
CA SER A 112 8.18 15.84 -0.11
C SER A 112 7.57 14.57 -0.71
N ARG A 113 8.18 14.00 -1.76
CA ARG A 113 7.70 12.75 -2.37
C ARG A 113 7.97 11.52 -1.51
N LYS A 114 9.12 11.49 -0.81
CA LYS A 114 9.45 10.42 0.15
C LYS A 114 8.45 10.38 1.31
N HIS A 115 8.14 11.55 1.89
CA HIS A 115 7.11 11.65 2.93
C HIS A 115 5.69 11.37 2.41
N ALA A 116 5.41 11.66 1.15
CA ALA A 116 4.14 11.25 0.55
C ALA A 116 4.02 9.72 0.50
N ILE A 117 5.06 8.99 0.07
CA ILE A 117 5.07 7.51 0.07
C ILE A 117 4.87 6.98 1.50
N GLU A 118 5.57 7.54 2.49
CA GLU A 118 5.39 7.19 3.89
C GLU A 118 3.94 7.37 4.37
N ALA A 119 3.31 8.50 4.03
CA ALA A 119 1.93 8.77 4.38
C ALA A 119 0.93 7.82 3.68
N PHE A 120 1.14 7.50 2.40
CA PHE A 120 0.27 6.57 1.67
C PHE A 120 0.47 5.12 2.10
N ASN A 121 1.67 4.72 2.51
CA ASN A 121 1.92 3.42 3.13
C ASN A 121 1.13 3.28 4.45
N PHE A 122 1.03 4.36 5.23
CA PHE A 122 0.20 4.38 6.44
C PHE A 122 -1.31 4.29 6.11
N LEU A 123 -1.76 4.95 5.06
CA LEU A 123 -3.17 4.90 4.61
C LEU A 123 -3.58 3.55 4.00
N ALA A 124 -2.63 2.76 3.54
CA ALA A 124 -2.88 1.45 2.97
C ALA A 124 -2.95 0.33 4.03
N LEU A 125 -2.54 0.61 5.28
CA LEU A 125 -2.66 -0.28 6.44
C LEU A 125 -4.13 -0.60 6.76
#